data_AF-A0AAV1CM21-F1
#
_entry.id   AF-A0AAV1CM21-F1
#
_cell.length_a   1.000
_cell.length_b   1.000
_cell.length_c   1.000
_cell.angle_alpha   90.00
_cell.angle_beta   90.00
_cell.angle_gamma   90.00
#
_symmetry.space_group_name_H-M   'P 1'
#
loop_
_entity.id
_entity.type
_entity.pdbx_description
1 polymer ?
#
loop_
_entity_poly.entity_id
_entity_poly.type
_entity_poly.pdbx_seq_one_letter_code
_entity_poly.pdbx_strand_id
1 'polypeptide(L)' 'MSICCYFRCQVYDVSAYLDEHPGGDDVLLTATGKDATDEFEDAGHSKSARELMEKFCIGRLTNLRKPFPE' A
#
# COMPACT_ATOMS: atom_id res chain seq x y z
N MET A 1 -5.58 4.99 -12.97
CA MET A 1 -5.44 3.68 -12.30
C MET A 1 -5.36 3.95 -10.81
N SER A 2 -6.17 3.30 -9.97
CA SER A 2 -6.04 3.44 -8.51
C SER A 2 -5.16 2.30 -7.99
N ILE A 3 -4.05 2.67 -7.37
CA ILE A 3 -3.09 1.75 -6.75
C ILE A 3 -3.32 1.74 -5.25
N CYS A 4 -3.95 0.66 -4.80
CA CYS A 4 -4.22 0.42 -3.40
C CYS A 4 -3.32 -0.71 -2.90
N CYS A 5 -2.57 -0.44 -1.84
CA CYS A 5 -1.78 -1.45 -1.12
C CYS A 5 -2.48 -1.77 0.21
N TYR A 6 -2.36 -3.02 0.65
CA TYR A 6 -2.86 -3.43 1.95
C TYR A 6 -1.71 -3.49 2.95
N PHE A 7 -1.90 -2.90 4.13
CA PHE A 7 -0.91 -2.95 5.20
C PHE A 7 -1.61 -3.21 6.53
N ARG A 8 -1.34 -4.35 7.16
CA ARG A 8 -1.99 -4.78 8.41
C ARG A 8 -3.52 -4.63 8.39
N CYS A 9 -4.17 -5.11 7.33
CA CYS A 9 -5.62 -4.98 7.11
C CYS A 9 -6.16 -3.54 6.93
N GLN A 10 -5.29 -2.56 6.72
CA GLN A 10 -5.66 -1.20 6.32
C GLN A 10 -5.36 -1.00 4.83
N VAL A 11 -6.15 -0.14 4.19
CA VAL A 11 -6.06 0.15 2.76
C VAL A 11 -5.42 1.53 2.60
N TYR A 12 -4.39 1.59 1.75
CA TYR A 12 -3.65 2.80 1.48
C TYR A 12 -3.68 3.11 -0.01
N ASP A 13 -4.11 4.31 -0.37
CA ASP A 13 -4.07 4.80 -1.75
C ASP A 13 -2.79 5.60 -1.95
N VAL A 14 -1.81 4.96 -2.59
CA VAL A 14 -0.50 5.56 -2.89
C VAL A 14 -0.40 5.95 -4.37
N SER A 15 -1.53 6.02 -5.10
CA SER A 15 -1.55 6.35 -6.53
C SER A 15 -0.86 7.69 -6.84
N ALA A 16 -0.99 8.66 -5.93
CA ALA A 16 -0.37 9.98 -6.07
C ALA A 16 1.12 10.00 -5.66
N TYR A 17 1.62 8.92 -5.06
CA TYR A 17 2.98 8.82 -4.52
C TYR A 17 3.87 7.85 -5.31
N LEU A 18 3.37 7.28 -6.41
CA LEU A 18 4.09 6.29 -7.21
C LEU A 18 5.41 6.84 -7.76
N ASP A 19 5.36 7.95 -8.47
CA ASP A 19 6.54 8.60 -9.06
C ASP A 19 7.47 9.22 -8.00
N GLU A 20 6.93 9.57 -6.83
CA GLU A 20 7.66 10.16 -5.72
C GLU A 20 8.31 9.10 -4.81
N HIS A 21 8.03 7.81 -5.05
CA HIS A 21 8.52 6.74 -4.21
C HIS A 21 10.02 6.47 -4.48
N PRO A 22 10.91 6.64 -3.48
CA PRO A 22 12.35 6.44 -3.68
C PRO A 22 12.75 5.01 -4.07
N GLY A 23 11.89 4.02 -3.78
CA GLY A 23 12.07 2.62 -4.17
C GLY A 23 11.55 2.28 -5.57
N GLY A 24 11.03 3.26 -6.31
CA GLY A 24 10.41 3.09 -7.63
C GLY A 24 8.91 2.75 -7.57
N ASP A 25 8.21 2.94 -8.68
CA ASP A 25 6.80 2.62 -8.83
C ASP A 25 6.55 1.11 -9.01
N ASP A 26 7.52 0.36 -9.56
CA ASP A 26 7.46 -1.09 -9.79
C ASP A 26 7.09 -1.88 -8.52
N VAL A 27 7.66 -1.51 -7.37
CA VAL A 27 7.39 -2.19 -6.09
C VAL A 27 5.98 -1.92 -5.59
N LEU A 28 5.47 -0.69 -5.78
CA LEU A 28 4.10 -0.33 -5.41
C LEU A 28 3.08 -0.98 -6.37
N LEU A 29 3.39 -1.05 -7.66
CA LEU A 29 2.62 -1.78 -8.67
C LEU A 29 2.53 -3.27 -8.34
N THR A 30 3.63 -3.89 -7.94
CA THR A 30 3.68 -5.32 -7.57
C THR A 30 2.89 -5.61 -6.29
N ALA A 31 2.93 -4.69 -5.34
CA ALA A 31 2.20 -4.75 -4.08
C ALA A 31 0.72 -4.32 -4.21
N THR A 32 0.33 -3.78 -5.37
CA THR A 32 -1.05 -3.36 -5.63
C THR A 32 -2.00 -4.55 -5.49
N GLY A 33 -3.03 -4.39 -4.69
CA GLY A 33 -4.02 -5.45 -4.45
C GLY A 33 -3.52 -6.60 -3.58
N LYS A 34 -2.35 -6.48 -2.95
CA LYS A 34 -1.77 -7.47 -2.04
C LYS A 34 -1.33 -6.83 -0.72
N ASP A 35 -1.04 -7.67 0.26
CA ASP A 35 -0.49 -7.21 1.54
C ASP A 35 1.00 -6.89 1.36
N ALA A 36 1.34 -5.61 1.49
CA ALA A 36 2.66 -5.04 1.32
C ALA A 36 3.41 -4.91 2.65
N THR A 37 2.89 -5.50 3.74
CA THR A 37 3.46 -5.32 5.09
C THR A 37 4.88 -5.85 5.16
N ASP A 38 5.12 -7.04 4.64
CA ASP A 38 6.46 -7.66 4.65
C ASP A 38 7.45 -6.86 3.80
N GLU A 39 7.09 -6.48 2.57
CA GLU A 39 7.94 -5.68 1.69
C GLU A 39 8.29 -4.31 2.29
N PHE A 40 7.32 -3.66 2.93
CA PHE A 40 7.54 -2.36 3.58
C PHE A 40 8.48 -2.48 4.80
N GLU A 41 8.36 -3.54 5.60
CA GLU A 41 9.23 -3.78 6.75
C GLU A 41 10.64 -4.24 6.32
N ASP A 42 10.75 -5.10 5.31
CA ASP A 42 12.02 -5.59 4.74
C ASP A 42 12.84 -4.46 4.11
N ALA A 43 12.17 -3.53 3.43
CA ALA A 43 12.80 -2.32 2.90
C ALA A 43 13.36 -1.38 3.99
N GLY A 44 13.00 -1.58 5.28
CA GLY A 44 13.58 -0.83 6.39
C GLY A 44 13.13 0.64 6.45
N HIS A 45 11.89 0.93 6.04
CA HIS A 45 11.35 2.30 6.02
C HIS A 45 11.47 3.01 7.38
N SER A 46 11.87 4.29 7.33
CA SER A 46 12.02 5.15 8.50
C SER A 46 10.67 5.52 9.13
N LYS A 47 10.68 6.07 10.34
CA LYS A 47 9.44 6.51 11.03
C LYS A 47 8.68 7.56 10.23
N SER A 48 9.38 8.51 9.61
CA SER A 48 8.77 9.54 8.76
C SER A 48 8.07 8.96 7.54
N ALA A 49 8.60 7.87 6.96
CA ALA A 49 7.93 7.17 5.87
C ALA A 49 6.63 6.48 6.33
N ARG A 50 6.62 5.91 7.53
CA ARG A 50 5.39 5.37 8.15
C ARG A 50 4.35 6.46 8.40
N GLU A 51 4.77 7.60 8.94
CA GLU A 51 3.86 8.75 9.17
C GLU A 51 3.30 9.30 7.84
N LEU A 52 4.12 9.29 6.78
CA LEU A 52 3.66 9.67 5.44
C LEU A 52 2.65 8.64 4.89
N MET A 53 2.93 7.35 5.04
CA MET A 53 2.03 6.26 4.66
C MET A 53 0.67 6.40 5.38
N GLU A 54 0.65 6.74 6.66
CA GLU A 54 -0.59 6.96 7.42
C GLU A 54 -1.49 8.05 6.80
N LYS A 55 -0.93 9.07 6.14
CA LYS A 55 -1.71 10.09 5.41
C LYS A 55 -2.44 9.54 4.19
N PHE A 56 -1.92 8.46 3.61
CA PHE A 56 -2.52 7.75 2.47
C PHE A 56 -3.52 6.67 2.90
N CYS A 57 -3.73 6.49 4.22
CA CYS A 57 -4.72 5.54 4.72
C CYS A 57 -6.12 6.00 4.35
N ILE A 58 -6.77 5.27 3.44
CA ILE A 58 -8.15 5.55 3.01
C ILE A 58 -9.19 4.79 3.85
N GLY A 59 -8.75 3.84 4.68
CA GLY A 59 -9.61 3.13 5.62
C GLY A 59 -9.09 1.75 6.01
N ARG A 60 -9.93 1.00 6.73
CA ARG A 60 -9.65 -0.38 7.12
C ARG A 60 -10.46 -1.35 6.28
N LEU A 61 -9.83 -2.42 5.79
CA LEU A 61 -10.51 -3.49 5.09
C LEU A 61 -11.37 -4.28 6.10
N THR A 62 -12.63 -3.89 6.26
CA THR A 62 -13.57 -4.52 7.19
C THR A 62 -14.41 -5.63 6.55
N ASN A 63 -14.24 -5.89 5.25
CA ASN A 63 -15.00 -6.90 4.52
C ASN A 63 -14.07 -7.91 3.84
N LEU A 64 -13.92 -9.08 4.45
CA LEU A 64 -13.57 -10.32 3.76
C LEU A 64 -14.73 -10.73 2.82
N ARG A 65 -15.04 -9.92 1.81
CA ARG A 65 -15.78 -10.40 0.64
C ARG A 65 -14.76 -10.75 -0.43
N LYS A 66 -14.35 -12.02 -0.49
CA LYS A 66 -13.93 -12.64 -1.76
C LYS A 66 -15.18 -13.06 -2.54
N PRO A 67 -15.16 -13.13 -3.89
CA PRO A 67 -14.26 -12.51 -4.85
C PRO A 67 -15.01 -11.57 -5.83
N PHE A 68 -14.28 -10.71 -6.54
CA PHE A 68 -14.73 -10.25 -7.86
C PHE A 68 -14.80 -11.49 -8.77
N PRO A 69 -15.93 -11.78 -9.45
CA PRO A 69 -15.98 -12.84 -10.44
C PRO A 69 -15.09 -12.48 -11.64
N GLU A 70 -14.46 -13.52 -12.24
CA GLU A 70 -13.61 -13.45 -13.45
C GLU A 70 -14.20 -12.62 -14.60
#